data_AF-A0A101WVZ7-F1
#
_entry.id   AF-A0A101WVZ7-F1
#
_cell.length_a   1.000
_cell.length_b   1.000
_cell.length_c   1.000
_cell.angle_alpha   90.00
_cell.angle_beta   90.00
_cell.angle_gamma   90.00
#
_symmetry.space_group_name_H-M   'P 1'
#
loop_
_entity.id
_entity.type
_entity.pdbx_description
1 polymer ?
#
loop_
_entity_poly.entity_id
_entity_poly.type
_entity_poly.pdbx_seq_one_letter_code
_entity_poly.pdbx_strand_id
1 'polypeptide(L)'
;MKCPYCGSPLVIERDGQYVCTSCGTVLGSVYVYDTYTQSIGKLDDEEIDLTPIWKSVEKVVKKDISGKLNFYRRLRIINNRLRRSRETYSIHRAFECMEFIAKSLGINEEYINEAKIIFRKIMSSGNVDATYYQMAVASMLYVILTHNLPVSTKLVINVCKSRGHKLNTESIREALLAMGAKYSVRDRILSHVRLGLAKLLGDSWVTLYPQAENFLNNLKKSFIQSKSPVNLAALIVYCVSRRQGYEFSIDDVAKVMHVSPFTLKDYVNKLCPLEHAHRRT
;
A
#
# COMPACT_ATOMS: atom_id res chain seq x y z
N MET A 1 -13.75 -30.30 34.05
CA MET A 1 -13.26 -30.10 35.43
C MET A 1 -13.84 -31.23 36.29
N LYS A 2 -13.11 -31.78 37.26
CA LYS A 2 -13.66 -32.76 38.22
C LYS A 2 -13.68 -32.15 39.61
N CYS A 3 -14.72 -32.40 40.39
CA CYS A 3 -14.78 -31.92 41.76
C CYS A 3 -13.70 -32.62 42.61
N PRO A 4 -12.84 -31.88 43.34
CA PRO A 4 -11.80 -32.48 44.18
C PRO A 4 -12.35 -33.14 45.44
N TYR A 5 -13.59 -32.83 45.84
CA TYR A 5 -14.19 -33.37 47.07
C TYR A 5 -14.98 -34.66 46.83
N CYS A 6 -15.82 -34.72 45.80
CA CYS A 6 -16.65 -35.90 45.52
C CYS A 6 -16.22 -36.68 44.27
N GLY A 7 -15.21 -36.19 43.53
CA GLY A 7 -14.72 -36.82 42.30
C GLY A 7 -15.67 -36.73 41.10
N SER A 8 -16.87 -36.17 41.27
CA SER A 8 -17.88 -36.08 40.21
C SER A 8 -17.40 -35.22 39.03
N PRO A 9 -17.62 -35.66 37.78
CA PRO A 9 -17.37 -34.86 36.58
C PRO A 9 -18.48 -33.84 36.29
N LEU A 10 -19.59 -33.87 37.05
CA LEU A 10 -20.74 -33.02 36.83
C LEU A 10 -20.54 -31.66 37.52
N VAL A 11 -19.88 -30.76 36.79
CA VAL A 11 -19.67 -29.36 37.15
C VAL A 11 -20.38 -28.50 36.13
N ILE A 12 -21.30 -27.65 36.60
CA ILE A 12 -22.07 -26.72 35.76
C ILE A 12 -21.71 -25.28 36.11
N GLU A 13 -22.00 -24.37 35.19
CA GLU A 13 -21.92 -22.94 35.42
C GLU A 13 -23.25 -22.44 36.01
N ARG A 14 -23.21 -21.84 37.20
CA ARG A 14 -24.36 -21.15 37.82
C ARG A 14 -23.88 -19.88 38.49
N ASP A 15 -24.63 -18.79 38.29
CA ASP A 15 -24.41 -17.49 38.96
C ASP A 15 -22.96 -16.97 38.86
N GLY A 16 -22.31 -17.20 37.71
CA GLY A 16 -20.92 -16.79 37.47
C GLY A 16 -19.87 -17.63 38.20
N GLN A 17 -20.23 -18.84 38.66
CA GLN A 17 -19.35 -19.78 39.34
C GLN A 17 -19.46 -21.20 38.77
N TYR A 18 -18.36 -21.96 38.84
CA TYR A 18 -18.33 -23.39 38.56
C TYR A 18 -18.80 -24.14 39.80
N VAL A 19 -19.94 -24.81 39.73
CA VAL A 19 -20.55 -25.51 40.85
C VAL A 19 -20.72 -26.99 40.52
N CYS A 20 -20.29 -27.87 41.43
CA CYS A 20 -20.54 -29.30 41.30
C CYS A 20 -21.99 -29.63 41.67
N THR A 21 -22.75 -30.23 40.77
CA THR A 21 -24.16 -30.61 41.02
C THR A 21 -24.32 -31.78 41.97
N SER A 22 -23.30 -32.63 42.11
CA SER A 22 -23.39 -33.83 42.94
C SER A 22 -23.20 -33.55 44.43
N CYS A 23 -22.37 -32.56 44.80
CA CYS A 23 -22.09 -32.24 46.20
C CYS A 23 -22.30 -30.77 46.56
N GLY A 24 -22.67 -29.92 45.60
CA GLY A 24 -22.92 -28.49 45.80
C GLY A 24 -21.66 -27.63 45.98
N THR A 25 -20.45 -28.20 45.88
CA THR A 25 -19.22 -27.44 46.09
C THR A 25 -18.97 -26.46 44.95
N VAL A 26 -18.75 -25.19 45.30
CA VAL A 26 -18.26 -24.15 44.39
C VAL A 26 -16.76 -24.34 44.17
N LEU A 27 -16.35 -24.53 42.92
CA LEU A 27 -14.96 -24.78 42.51
C LEU A 27 -14.20 -23.51 42.15
N GLY A 28 -14.91 -22.42 41.82
CA GLY A 28 -14.32 -21.12 41.50
C GLY A 28 -15.26 -20.24 40.68
N SER A 29 -14.85 -19.00 40.43
CA SER A 29 -15.56 -18.09 39.52
C SER A 29 -15.37 -18.50 38.06
N VAL A 30 -16.42 -18.33 37.26
CA VAL A 30 -16.33 -18.46 35.80
C VAL A 30 -15.49 -17.31 35.27
N TYR A 31 -14.43 -17.64 34.55
CA TYR A 31 -13.64 -16.64 33.85
C TYR A 31 -14.42 -16.17 32.63
N VAL A 32 -14.98 -14.97 32.71
CA VAL A 32 -15.63 -14.31 31.57
C VAL A 32 -14.55 -13.61 30.77
N TYR A 33 -14.42 -13.95 29.49
CA TYR A 33 -13.50 -13.23 28.60
C TYR A 33 -13.88 -11.74 28.52
N ASP A 34 -12.86 -10.86 28.54
CA ASP A 34 -13.04 -9.41 28.42
C ASP A 34 -13.81 -8.97 27.15
N THR A 35 -13.98 -9.84 26.17
CA THR A 35 -14.80 -9.61 24.98
C THR A 35 -16.30 -9.42 25.30
N TYR A 36 -16.81 -9.97 26.41
CA TYR A 36 -18.22 -9.81 26.79
C TYR A 36 -18.49 -8.50 27.56
N THR A 37 -17.46 -7.87 28.10
CA THR A 37 -17.53 -6.58 28.82
C THR A 37 -17.14 -5.39 27.93
N GLN A 38 -16.58 -5.66 26.75
CA GLN A 38 -16.44 -4.66 25.69
C GLN A 38 -17.82 -4.29 25.16
N SER A 39 -18.50 -3.35 25.81
CA SER A 39 -19.35 -2.44 25.05
C SER A 39 -18.48 -1.93 23.93
N ILE A 40 -18.89 -2.12 22.67
CA ILE A 40 -18.34 -1.36 21.55
C ILE A 40 -18.50 0.09 21.99
N GLY A 41 -17.43 0.67 22.53
CA GLY A 41 -17.42 2.08 22.88
C GLY A 41 -17.85 2.75 21.60
N LYS A 42 -18.93 3.55 21.66
CA LYS A 42 -19.26 4.42 20.54
C LYS A 42 -17.93 5.04 20.11
N LEU A 43 -17.50 4.74 18.88
CA LEU A 43 -16.50 5.55 18.24
C LEU A 43 -17.20 6.90 18.16
N ASP A 44 -16.95 7.75 19.15
CA ASP A 44 -17.46 9.11 19.17
C ASP A 44 -16.73 9.83 18.03
N ASP A 45 -17.22 9.60 16.80
CA ASP A 45 -17.02 10.43 15.63
C ASP A 45 -17.85 11.72 15.79
N GLU A 46 -17.95 12.26 17.01
CA GLU A 46 -18.35 13.64 17.20
C GLU A 46 -17.20 14.50 16.71
N GLU A 47 -17.25 14.82 15.42
CA GLU A 47 -16.42 15.84 14.80
C GLU A 47 -16.51 17.08 15.69
N ILE A 48 -15.43 17.34 16.45
CA ILE A 48 -15.39 18.44 17.41
C ILE A 48 -15.72 19.71 16.64
N ASP A 49 -16.85 20.36 16.95
CA ASP A 49 -17.23 21.60 16.28
C ASP A 49 -16.21 22.70 16.62
N LEU A 50 -15.29 22.94 15.68
CA LEU A 50 -14.24 23.94 15.81
C LEU A 50 -14.74 25.36 15.47
N THR A 51 -15.99 25.53 15.02
CA THR A 51 -16.53 26.85 14.66
C THR A 51 -16.45 27.90 15.78
N PRO A 52 -16.57 27.59 17.09
CA PRO A 52 -16.42 28.58 18.15
C PRO A 52 -14.97 29.09 18.24
N ILE A 53 -14.00 28.19 18.04
CA ILE A 53 -12.57 28.53 18.04
C ILE A 53 -12.25 29.41 16.84
N TRP A 54 -12.75 29.06 15.64
CA TRP A 54 -12.54 29.85 14.43
C TRP A 54 -13.15 31.26 14.52
N LYS A 55 -14.39 31.39 15.01
CA LYS A 55 -15.01 32.70 15.26
C LYS A 55 -14.24 33.54 16.27
N SER A 56 -13.63 32.90 17.27
CA SER A 56 -12.79 33.59 18.25
C SER A 56 -11.42 34.00 17.67
N VAL A 57 -10.85 33.21 16.75
CA VAL A 57 -9.64 33.55 15.99
C VAL A 57 -9.90 34.78 15.11
N GLU A 58 -10.98 34.78 14.33
CA GLU A 58 -11.34 35.87 13.42
C GLU A 58 -11.53 37.21 14.15
N LYS A 59 -12.19 37.21 15.32
CA LYS A 59 -12.37 38.42 16.15
C LYS A 59 -11.04 38.98 16.66
N VAL A 60 -10.03 38.14 16.89
CA VAL A 60 -8.72 38.58 17.41
C VAL A 60 -7.80 39.04 16.27
N VAL A 61 -7.91 38.45 15.08
CA VAL A 61 -7.19 38.91 13.88
C VAL A 61 -7.63 40.33 13.47
N LYS A 62 -8.83 40.78 13.85
CA LYS A 62 -9.31 42.16 13.66
C LYS A 62 -8.78 43.19 14.69
N LYS A 63 -8.01 42.80 15.71
CA LYS A 63 -7.41 43.71 16.71
C LYS A 63 -6.03 44.25 16.31
N ASP A 64 -5.57 45.30 17.00
CA ASP A 64 -4.27 45.94 16.84
C ASP A 64 -3.07 44.96 16.91
N ILE A 65 -1.92 45.42 16.39
CA ILE A 65 -0.67 44.65 16.24
C ILE A 65 -0.22 43.96 17.55
N SER A 66 -0.41 44.60 18.71
CA SER A 66 -0.04 44.03 20.02
C SER A 66 -0.97 42.86 20.45
N GLY A 67 -2.26 42.95 20.13
CA GLY A 67 -3.25 41.89 20.35
C GLY A 67 -2.97 40.66 19.48
N LYS A 68 -2.56 40.88 18.22
CA LYS A 68 -2.12 39.82 17.31
C LYS A 68 -0.90 39.08 17.85
N LEU A 69 0.12 39.80 18.33
CA LEU A 69 1.34 39.21 18.91
C LEU A 69 1.04 38.31 20.12
N ASN A 70 0.21 38.77 21.06
CA ASN A 70 -0.18 37.96 22.22
C ASN A 70 -1.01 36.73 21.85
N PHE A 71 -1.86 36.85 20.83
CA PHE A 71 -2.62 35.73 20.30
C PHE A 71 -1.74 34.68 19.62
N TYR A 72 -0.82 35.09 18.74
CA TYR A 72 0.15 34.17 18.12
C TYR A 72 1.05 33.50 19.16
N ARG A 73 1.46 34.21 20.23
CA ARG A 73 2.18 33.60 21.36
C ARG A 73 1.34 32.53 22.06
N ARG A 74 0.06 32.79 22.33
CA ARG A 74 -0.86 31.81 22.94
C ARG A 74 -1.10 30.61 22.04
N LEU A 75 -1.34 30.81 20.75
CA LEU A 75 -1.44 29.72 19.77
C LEU A 75 -0.16 28.91 19.68
N ARG A 76 1.02 29.54 19.77
CA ARG A 76 2.31 28.84 19.80
C ARG A 76 2.46 27.98 21.05
N ILE A 77 2.02 28.47 22.22
CA ILE A 77 2.03 27.69 23.48
C ILE A 77 1.06 26.51 23.39
N ILE A 78 -0.16 26.75 22.90
CA ILE A 78 -1.17 25.70 22.70
C ILE A 78 -0.66 24.66 21.70
N ASN A 79 -0.12 25.09 20.56
CA ASN A 79 0.49 24.20 19.56
C ASN A 79 1.67 23.42 20.14
N ASN A 80 2.49 24.02 21.01
CA ASN A 80 3.57 23.30 21.68
C ASN A 80 3.06 22.29 22.72
N ARG A 81 1.92 22.54 23.37
CA ARG A 81 1.28 21.60 24.31
C ARG A 81 0.51 20.47 23.62
N LEU A 82 -0.17 20.79 22.52
CA LEU A 82 -0.93 19.85 21.69
C LEU A 82 -0.06 19.11 20.68
N ARG A 83 1.18 19.58 20.45
CA ARG A 83 2.21 18.78 19.79
C ARG A 83 2.42 17.53 20.64
N ARG A 84 1.69 16.47 20.30
CA ARG A 84 2.11 15.08 20.55
C ARG A 84 3.61 14.99 20.22
N SER A 85 4.37 14.13 20.90
CA SER A 85 5.80 13.93 20.61
C SER A 85 6.02 13.97 19.09
N ARG A 86 6.93 14.82 18.59
CA ARG A 86 7.10 15.09 17.15
C ARG A 86 7.19 13.79 16.33
N GLU A 87 7.72 12.76 16.94
CA GLU A 87 7.83 11.39 16.43
C GLU A 87 6.45 10.78 16.14
N THR A 88 5.53 10.76 17.11
CA THR A 88 4.17 10.19 16.94
C THR A 88 3.38 10.89 15.84
N TYR A 89 3.50 12.21 15.72
CA TYR A 89 2.84 12.98 14.65
C TYR A 89 3.44 12.70 13.27
N SER A 90 4.77 12.56 13.20
CA SER A 90 5.47 12.24 11.95
C SER A 90 5.15 10.83 11.47
N ILE A 91 5.02 9.87 12.40
CA ILE A 91 4.58 8.50 12.12
C ILE A 91 3.14 8.49 11.61
N HIS A 92 2.23 9.23 12.24
CA HIS A 92 0.84 9.33 11.80
C HIS A 92 0.75 9.85 10.35
N ARG A 93 1.48 10.92 10.03
CA ARG A 93 1.55 11.46 8.67
C ARG A 93 2.16 10.48 7.66
N ALA A 94 3.14 9.69 8.08
CA ALA A 94 3.70 8.62 7.26
C ALA A 94 2.64 7.53 6.97
N PHE A 95 1.80 7.19 7.96
CA PHE A 95 0.70 6.25 7.80
C PHE A 95 -0.40 6.78 6.89
N GLU A 96 -0.82 8.03 7.06
CA GLU A 96 -1.74 8.71 6.14
C GLU A 96 -1.21 8.71 4.70
N CYS A 97 0.11 8.89 4.52
CA CYS A 97 0.73 8.83 3.21
C CYS A 97 0.66 7.42 2.60
N MET A 98 0.91 6.37 3.38
CA MET A 98 0.75 4.99 2.92
C MET A 98 -0.69 4.66 2.55
N GLU A 99 -1.66 5.08 3.37
CA GLU A 99 -3.09 4.92 3.08
C GLU A 99 -3.52 5.67 1.83
N PHE A 100 -2.99 6.88 1.63
CA PHE A 100 -3.23 7.65 0.42
C PHE A 100 -2.70 6.95 -0.84
N ILE A 101 -1.46 6.42 -0.79
CA ILE A 101 -0.89 5.64 -1.89
C ILE A 101 -1.81 4.46 -2.20
N ALA A 102 -2.21 3.70 -1.19
CA ALA A 102 -3.04 2.53 -1.40
C ALA A 102 -4.41 2.86 -1.99
N LYS A 103 -5.09 3.90 -1.47
CA LYS A 103 -6.37 4.38 -2.02
C LYS A 103 -6.22 4.85 -3.47
N SER A 104 -5.15 5.58 -3.79
CA SER A 104 -4.93 6.08 -5.16
C SER A 104 -4.64 4.98 -6.17
N LEU A 105 -4.09 3.84 -5.71
CA LEU A 105 -3.64 2.74 -6.56
C LEU A 105 -4.52 1.49 -6.49
N GLY A 106 -5.56 1.50 -5.64
CA GLY A 106 -6.42 0.34 -5.41
C GLY A 106 -5.70 -0.84 -4.75
N ILE A 107 -4.76 -0.57 -3.84
CA ILE A 107 -4.04 -1.62 -3.10
C ILE A 107 -4.88 -2.04 -1.88
N ASN A 108 -4.99 -3.36 -1.65
CA ASN A 108 -5.72 -3.93 -0.51
C ASN A 108 -5.13 -3.49 0.84
N GLU A 109 -5.97 -3.38 1.88
CA GLU A 109 -5.59 -2.95 3.22
C GLU A 109 -4.61 -3.91 3.90
N GLU A 110 -4.65 -5.20 3.58
CA GLU A 110 -3.70 -6.22 4.05
C GLU A 110 -2.25 -5.80 3.77
N TYR A 111 -1.98 -5.34 2.54
CA TYR A 111 -0.65 -4.87 2.12
C TYR A 111 -0.25 -3.57 2.82
N ILE A 112 -1.21 -2.72 3.17
CA ILE A 112 -0.95 -1.49 3.94
C ILE A 112 -0.50 -1.85 5.36
N ASN A 113 -1.18 -2.82 5.99
CA ASN A 113 -0.86 -3.26 7.33
C ASN A 113 0.52 -3.91 7.38
N GLU A 114 0.87 -4.71 6.38
CA GLU A 114 2.22 -5.26 6.21
C GLU A 114 3.26 -4.13 6.05
N ALA A 115 2.99 -3.14 5.19
CA ALA A 115 3.89 -1.99 4.99
C ALA A 115 4.09 -1.19 6.29
N LYS A 116 3.04 -1.00 7.09
CA LYS A 116 3.11 -0.35 8.42
C LYS A 116 3.98 -1.12 9.41
N ILE A 117 3.92 -2.46 9.40
CA ILE A 117 4.78 -3.31 10.24
C ILE A 117 6.24 -3.15 9.83
N ILE A 118 6.53 -3.20 8.53
CA ILE A 118 7.89 -3.05 7.99
C ILE A 118 8.45 -1.67 8.30
N PHE A 119 7.65 -0.63 8.12
CA PHE A 119 8.02 0.74 8.48
C PHE A 119 8.43 0.87 9.94
N ARG A 120 7.66 0.28 10.86
CA ARG A 120 8.00 0.27 12.30
C ARG A 120 9.31 -0.47 12.58
N LYS A 121 9.53 -1.64 11.95
CA LYS A 121 10.77 -2.40 12.09
C LYS A 121 12.01 -1.58 11.70
N ILE A 122 11.93 -0.84 10.60
CA ILE A 122 13.04 0.01 10.12
C ILE A 122 13.27 1.17 11.07
N MET A 123 12.20 1.81 11.53
CA MET A 123 12.28 2.91 12.49
C MET A 123 13.01 2.46 13.77
N SER A 124 12.68 1.27 14.29
CA SER A 124 13.33 0.71 15.47
C SER A 124 14.80 0.36 15.25
N SER A 125 15.19 0.04 14.01
CA SER A 125 16.58 -0.31 13.67
C SER A 125 17.51 0.90 13.57
N GLY A 126 16.97 2.12 13.43
CA GLY A 126 17.70 3.39 13.47
C GLY A 126 18.75 3.62 12.36
N ASN A 127 18.86 2.71 11.40
CA ASN A 127 20.04 2.60 10.53
C ASN A 127 19.86 3.24 9.14
N VAL A 128 18.94 4.19 9.00
CA VAL A 128 18.62 4.81 7.69
C VAL A 128 18.51 6.32 7.83
N ASP A 129 19.42 7.02 7.16
CA ASP A 129 19.38 8.48 6.98
C ASP A 129 18.31 8.88 5.95
N ALA A 130 17.05 8.55 6.23
CA ALA A 130 15.92 8.87 5.39
C ALA A 130 14.81 9.58 6.19
N THR A 131 14.09 10.47 5.51
CA THR A 131 12.91 11.10 6.10
C THR A 131 11.80 10.07 6.35
N TYR A 132 10.93 10.33 7.34
CA TYR A 132 9.75 9.51 7.63
C TYR A 132 8.92 9.18 6.37
N TYR A 133 8.77 10.13 5.45
CA TYR A 133 8.06 9.91 4.18
C TYR A 133 8.81 9.02 3.20
N GLN A 134 10.12 9.18 3.09
CA GLN A 134 10.95 8.31 2.23
C GLN A 134 10.91 6.87 2.74
N MET A 135 11.00 6.66 4.06
CA MET A 135 10.85 5.34 4.66
C MET A 135 9.46 4.76 4.41
N ALA A 136 8.39 5.55 4.57
CA ALA A 136 7.02 5.10 4.32
C ALA A 136 6.81 4.66 2.86
N VAL A 137 7.29 5.46 1.90
CA VAL A 137 7.24 5.12 0.47
C VAL A 137 8.07 3.89 0.18
N ALA A 138 9.26 3.78 0.77
CA ALA A 138 10.12 2.63 0.57
C ALA A 138 9.49 1.35 1.16
N SER A 139 8.85 1.40 2.34
CA SER A 139 8.13 0.27 2.93
C SER A 139 6.94 -0.15 2.05
N MET A 140 6.20 0.79 1.49
CA MET A 140 5.13 0.49 0.53
C MET A 140 5.69 -0.16 -0.74
N LEU A 141 6.79 0.36 -1.28
CA LEU A 141 7.47 -0.23 -2.43
C LEU A 141 8.01 -1.63 -2.13
N TYR A 142 8.49 -1.89 -0.92
CA TYR A 142 8.93 -3.22 -0.51
C TYR A 142 7.79 -4.23 -0.62
N VAL A 143 6.60 -3.90 -0.10
CA VAL A 143 5.42 -4.78 -0.18
C VAL A 143 4.97 -4.96 -1.63
N ILE A 144 4.96 -3.89 -2.42
CA ILE A 144 4.64 -3.96 -3.86
C ILE A 144 5.58 -4.91 -4.60
N LEU A 145 6.88 -4.86 -4.30
CA LEU A 145 7.88 -5.69 -4.98
C LEU A 145 7.81 -7.15 -4.55
N THR A 146 7.69 -7.42 -3.24
CA THR A 146 7.64 -8.78 -2.71
C THR A 146 6.41 -9.54 -3.19
N HIS A 147 5.25 -8.87 -3.28
CA HIS A 147 4.00 -9.46 -3.79
C HIS A 147 3.83 -9.33 -5.31
N ASN A 148 4.82 -8.81 -6.03
CA ASN A 148 4.78 -8.57 -7.48
C ASN A 148 3.55 -7.78 -7.97
N LEU A 149 3.03 -6.85 -7.17
CA LEU A 149 1.87 -6.05 -7.57
C LEU A 149 2.18 -5.27 -8.86
N PRO A 150 1.22 -5.11 -9.78
CA PRO A 150 1.46 -4.51 -11.09
C PRO A 150 1.56 -2.98 -11.06
N VAL A 151 2.17 -2.43 -10.01
CA VAL A 151 2.36 -1.01 -9.77
C VAL A 151 3.79 -0.61 -10.10
N SER A 152 3.96 0.42 -10.93
CA SER A 152 5.29 0.91 -11.27
C SER A 152 5.85 1.82 -10.16
N THR A 153 7.14 1.73 -9.90
CA THR A 153 7.82 2.54 -8.86
C THR A 153 7.69 4.04 -9.14
N LYS A 154 7.77 4.42 -10.42
CA LYS A 154 7.59 5.81 -10.88
C LYS A 154 6.20 6.34 -10.53
N LEU A 155 5.17 5.50 -10.67
CA LEU A 155 3.80 5.90 -10.41
C LEU A 155 3.59 6.17 -8.91
N VAL A 156 4.10 5.32 -8.02
CA VAL A 156 4.08 5.55 -6.55
C VAL A 156 4.76 6.87 -6.19
N ILE A 157 5.93 7.14 -6.76
CA ILE A 157 6.69 8.37 -6.50
C ILE A 157 5.92 9.61 -7.02
N ASN A 158 5.31 9.52 -8.21
CA ASN A 158 4.53 10.62 -8.78
C ASN A 158 3.28 10.93 -7.96
N VAL A 159 2.58 9.91 -7.46
CA VAL A 159 1.46 10.07 -6.52
C VAL A 159 1.90 10.84 -5.28
N CYS A 160 3.03 10.48 -4.69
CA CYS A 160 3.53 11.18 -3.50
C CYS A 160 4.00 12.60 -3.80
N LYS A 161 4.60 12.84 -4.97
CA LYS A 161 4.99 14.18 -5.43
C LYS A 161 3.78 15.09 -5.66
N SER A 162 2.66 14.55 -6.12
CA SER A 162 1.41 15.32 -6.29
C SER A 162 0.90 15.94 -4.98
N ARG A 163 1.24 15.34 -3.84
CA ARG A 163 0.93 15.85 -2.49
C ARG A 163 1.96 16.87 -1.97
N GLY A 164 2.95 17.23 -2.78
CA GLY A 164 4.00 18.21 -2.44
C GLY A 164 5.19 17.62 -1.68
N HIS A 165 5.31 16.28 -1.59
CA HIS A 165 6.47 15.66 -0.93
C HIS A 165 7.71 15.72 -1.83
N LYS A 166 8.82 16.24 -1.27
CA LYS A 166 10.14 16.23 -1.93
C LYS A 166 10.78 14.84 -1.78
N LEU A 167 10.58 14.01 -2.79
CA LEU A 167 11.11 12.65 -2.84
C LEU A 167 12.25 12.54 -3.85
N ASN A 168 13.42 12.15 -3.35
CA ASN A 168 14.58 11.80 -4.17
C ASN A 168 14.52 10.30 -4.46
N THR A 169 14.73 9.92 -5.73
CA THR A 169 14.75 8.51 -6.14
C THR A 169 15.88 7.73 -5.46
N GLU A 170 17.00 8.41 -5.20
CA GLU A 170 18.19 7.80 -4.63
C GLU A 170 17.99 7.41 -3.15
N SER A 171 17.46 8.31 -2.34
CA SER A 171 17.18 8.00 -0.93
C SER A 171 16.12 6.91 -0.75
N ILE A 172 15.14 6.85 -1.66
CA ILE A 172 14.17 5.74 -1.68
C ILE A 172 14.87 4.42 -2.05
N ARG A 173 15.78 4.44 -3.02
CA ARG A 173 16.56 3.27 -3.45
C ARG A 173 17.44 2.75 -2.30
N GLU A 174 18.14 3.63 -1.60
CA GLU A 174 18.95 3.29 -0.43
C GLU A 174 18.11 2.68 0.69
N ALA A 175 16.98 3.30 1.02
CA ALA A 175 16.05 2.76 2.00
C ALA A 175 15.52 1.37 1.59
N LEU A 176 15.19 1.19 0.31
CA LEU A 176 14.73 -0.09 -0.24
C LEU A 176 15.82 -1.18 -0.16
N LEU A 177 17.07 -0.82 -0.43
CA LEU A 177 18.21 -1.74 -0.30
C LEU A 177 18.45 -2.13 1.15
N ALA A 178 18.33 -1.19 2.09
CA ALA A 178 18.42 -1.47 3.52
C ALA A 178 17.37 -2.48 4.00
N MET A 179 16.19 -2.50 3.37
CA MET A 179 15.15 -3.50 3.64
C MET A 179 15.40 -4.87 2.99
N GLY A 180 16.31 -4.98 2.02
CA GLY A 180 16.61 -6.24 1.34
C GLY A 180 15.46 -6.78 0.49
N ALA A 181 14.72 -5.92 -0.23
CA ALA A 181 13.63 -6.35 -1.10
C ALA A 181 14.14 -7.30 -2.20
N LYS A 182 13.64 -8.54 -2.21
CA LYS A 182 13.85 -9.51 -3.28
C LYS A 182 12.55 -9.70 -4.03
N TYR A 183 12.61 -9.66 -5.36
CA TYR A 183 11.45 -9.93 -6.21
C TYR A 183 11.87 -10.68 -7.48
N SER A 184 10.92 -11.45 -8.01
CA SER A 184 11.11 -12.19 -9.26
C SER A 184 10.85 -11.27 -10.44
N VAL A 185 11.88 -11.08 -11.28
CA VAL A 185 11.74 -10.24 -12.49
C VAL A 185 10.69 -10.81 -13.43
N ARG A 186 10.62 -12.14 -13.55
CA ARG A 186 9.64 -12.84 -14.39
C ARG A 186 8.22 -12.54 -13.93
N ASP A 187 7.92 -12.76 -12.66
CA ASP A 187 6.56 -12.64 -12.13
C ASP A 187 6.08 -11.19 -12.14
N ARG A 188 7.02 -10.26 -11.97
CA ARG A 188 6.74 -8.83 -12.12
C ARG A 188 6.38 -8.46 -13.56
N ILE A 189 7.08 -8.99 -14.57
CA ILE A 189 6.72 -8.77 -15.98
C ILE A 189 5.30 -9.31 -16.22
N LEU A 190 5.02 -10.54 -15.81
CA LEU A 190 3.72 -11.19 -16.00
C LEU A 190 2.58 -10.42 -15.31
N SER A 191 2.82 -9.90 -14.10
CA SER A 191 1.83 -9.09 -13.39
C SER A 191 1.50 -7.80 -14.14
N HIS A 192 2.50 -7.11 -14.70
CA HIS A 192 2.27 -5.95 -15.55
C HIS A 192 1.59 -6.31 -16.88
N VAL A 193 1.91 -7.46 -17.48
CA VAL A 193 1.22 -7.96 -18.68
C VAL A 193 -0.26 -8.19 -18.37
N ARG A 194 -0.58 -8.83 -17.24
CA ARG A 194 -1.96 -9.07 -16.81
C ARG A 194 -2.73 -7.76 -16.64
N LEU A 195 -2.12 -6.75 -16.00
CA LEU A 195 -2.71 -5.42 -15.87
C LEU A 195 -2.98 -4.77 -17.24
N GLY A 196 -1.99 -4.82 -18.15
CA GLY A 196 -2.10 -4.23 -19.48
C GLY A 196 -3.20 -4.88 -20.32
N LEU A 197 -3.25 -6.21 -20.34
CA LEU A 197 -4.28 -6.95 -21.04
C LEU A 197 -5.67 -6.67 -20.44
N ALA A 198 -5.81 -6.73 -19.11
CA ALA A 198 -7.08 -6.47 -18.46
C ALA A 198 -7.61 -5.06 -18.74
N LYS A 199 -6.74 -4.05 -18.76
CA LYS A 199 -7.14 -2.66 -19.07
C LYS A 199 -7.49 -2.43 -20.54
N LEU A 200 -6.82 -3.11 -21.47
CA LEU A 200 -7.05 -2.91 -22.91
C LEU A 200 -8.23 -3.72 -23.45
N LEU A 201 -8.38 -4.96 -22.97
CA LEU A 201 -9.25 -5.96 -23.58
C LEU A 201 -10.42 -6.39 -22.70
N GLY A 202 -10.50 -5.91 -21.46
CA GLY A 202 -11.45 -6.43 -20.48
C GLY A 202 -11.31 -7.95 -20.40
N ASP A 203 -12.42 -8.68 -20.35
CA ASP A 203 -12.49 -10.13 -20.10
C ASP A 203 -11.72 -11.02 -21.08
N SER A 204 -11.40 -10.53 -22.29
CA SER A 204 -10.65 -11.30 -23.29
C SER A 204 -9.18 -11.53 -22.90
N TRP A 205 -8.70 -10.92 -21.82
CA TRP A 205 -7.32 -11.09 -21.33
C TRP A 205 -6.97 -12.54 -20.99
N VAL A 206 -7.95 -13.36 -20.58
CA VAL A 206 -7.74 -14.74 -20.10
C VAL A 206 -7.19 -15.64 -21.22
N THR A 207 -7.63 -15.46 -22.46
CA THR A 207 -7.18 -16.27 -23.60
C THR A 207 -5.78 -15.87 -24.08
N LEU A 208 -5.43 -14.60 -23.94
CA LEU A 208 -4.14 -14.04 -24.38
C LEU A 208 -3.02 -14.24 -23.36
N TYR A 209 -3.35 -14.32 -22.07
CA TYR A 209 -2.36 -14.41 -21.00
C TYR A 209 -1.42 -15.62 -21.13
N PRO A 210 -1.89 -16.86 -21.39
CA PRO A 210 -1.00 -18.01 -21.61
C PRO A 210 -0.06 -17.82 -22.81
N GLN A 211 -0.53 -17.14 -23.86
CA GLN A 211 0.29 -16.86 -25.04
C GLN A 211 1.36 -15.82 -24.74
N ALA A 212 1.04 -14.82 -23.90
CA ALA A 212 2.00 -13.85 -23.42
C ALA A 212 3.07 -14.48 -22.53
N GLU A 213 2.70 -15.46 -21.71
CA GLU A 213 3.66 -16.24 -20.93
C GLU A 213 4.58 -17.09 -21.83
N ASN A 214 4.02 -17.78 -22.82
CA ASN A 214 4.80 -18.52 -23.81
C ASN A 214 5.74 -17.59 -24.60
N PHE A 215 5.28 -16.39 -24.95
CA PHE A 215 6.12 -15.38 -25.60
C PHE A 215 7.29 -14.97 -24.69
N LEU A 216 7.05 -14.72 -23.40
CA LEU A 216 8.10 -14.40 -22.43
C LEU A 216 9.12 -15.54 -22.26
N ASN A 217 8.67 -16.79 -22.25
CA ASN A 217 9.53 -17.98 -22.16
C ASN A 217 10.49 -18.11 -23.34
N ASN A 218 10.03 -17.73 -24.54
CA ASN A 218 10.80 -17.82 -25.77
C ASN A 218 11.78 -16.64 -25.97
N LEU A 219 11.72 -15.60 -25.13
CA LEU A 219 12.63 -14.46 -25.22
C LEU A 219 14.03 -14.81 -24.71
N LYS A 220 15.06 -14.35 -25.43
CA LYS A 220 16.46 -14.48 -25.01
C LYS A 220 16.68 -13.76 -23.68
N LYS A 221 17.33 -14.44 -22.72
CA LYS A 221 17.66 -13.88 -21.40
C LYS A 221 18.46 -12.57 -21.47
N SER A 222 19.35 -12.43 -22.45
CA SER A 222 20.12 -11.21 -22.70
C SER A 222 19.25 -10.00 -23.05
N PHE A 223 18.15 -10.23 -23.76
CA PHE A 223 17.20 -9.16 -24.07
C PHE A 223 16.46 -8.69 -22.81
N ILE A 224 16.06 -9.62 -21.95
CA ILE A 224 15.31 -9.34 -20.71
C ILE A 224 16.16 -8.51 -19.73
N GLN A 225 17.43 -8.86 -19.53
CA GLN A 225 18.31 -8.22 -18.53
C GLN A 225 18.53 -6.72 -18.78
N SER A 226 18.53 -6.27 -20.03
CA SER A 226 18.83 -4.89 -20.38
C SER A 226 17.65 -3.93 -20.26
N LYS A 227 16.43 -4.43 -19.97
CA LYS A 227 15.19 -3.68 -20.14
C LYS A 227 14.38 -3.62 -18.84
N SER A 228 13.60 -2.54 -18.71
CA SER A 228 12.70 -2.40 -17.57
C SER A 228 11.53 -3.39 -17.67
N PRO A 229 11.06 -3.97 -16.55
CA PRO A 229 9.95 -4.92 -16.55
C PRO A 229 8.66 -4.37 -17.19
N VAL A 230 8.36 -3.09 -16.94
CA VAL A 230 7.15 -2.42 -17.45
C VAL A 230 7.21 -2.26 -18.98
N ASN A 231 8.36 -1.87 -19.52
CA ASN A 231 8.49 -1.70 -20.96
C ASN A 231 8.44 -3.05 -21.70
N LEU A 232 9.01 -4.11 -21.10
CA LEU A 232 8.88 -5.47 -21.64
C LEU A 232 7.43 -5.93 -21.61
N ALA A 233 6.71 -5.70 -20.51
CA ALA A 233 5.30 -6.03 -20.44
C ALA A 233 4.48 -5.31 -21.52
N ALA A 234 4.68 -4.00 -21.71
CA ALA A 234 4.00 -3.23 -22.77
C ALA A 234 4.29 -3.78 -24.17
N LEU A 235 5.53 -4.20 -24.44
CA LEU A 235 5.92 -4.82 -25.70
C LEU A 235 5.21 -6.17 -25.92
N ILE A 236 5.19 -7.03 -24.90
CA ILE A 236 4.55 -8.34 -24.98
C ILE A 236 3.05 -8.18 -25.24
N VAL A 237 2.40 -7.28 -24.50
CA VAL A 237 0.98 -6.95 -24.68
C VAL A 237 0.69 -6.53 -26.11
N TYR A 238 1.50 -5.62 -26.68
CA TYR A 238 1.34 -5.18 -28.06
C TYR A 238 1.53 -6.33 -29.07
N CYS A 239 2.62 -7.10 -28.97
CA CYS A 239 2.91 -8.17 -29.91
C CYS A 239 1.87 -9.30 -29.88
N VAL A 240 1.44 -9.71 -28.68
CA VAL A 240 0.45 -10.79 -28.53
C VAL A 240 -0.93 -10.35 -29.02
N SER A 241 -1.35 -9.14 -28.68
CA SER A 241 -2.63 -8.59 -29.14
C SER A 241 -2.67 -8.51 -30.68
N ARG A 242 -1.58 -8.05 -31.30
CA ARG A 242 -1.48 -7.93 -32.76
C ARG A 242 -1.52 -9.28 -33.47
N ARG A 243 -0.88 -10.31 -32.90
CA ARG A 243 -0.91 -11.68 -33.44
C ARG A 243 -2.31 -12.28 -33.47
N GLN A 244 -3.15 -11.88 -32.53
CA GLN A 244 -4.54 -12.34 -32.43
C GLN A 244 -5.52 -11.46 -33.20
N GLY A 245 -5.02 -10.52 -34.01
CA GLY A 245 -5.85 -9.69 -34.88
C GLY A 245 -6.39 -8.42 -34.23
N TYR A 246 -6.01 -8.11 -33.00
CA TYR A 246 -6.37 -6.83 -32.38
C TYR A 246 -5.45 -5.70 -32.87
N GLU A 247 -6.05 -4.65 -33.42
CA GLU A 247 -5.34 -3.48 -33.92
C GLU A 247 -5.34 -2.35 -32.88
N PHE A 248 -4.41 -2.43 -31.93
CA PHE A 248 -4.14 -1.31 -31.01
C PHE A 248 -3.03 -0.41 -31.55
N SER A 249 -3.20 0.90 -31.40
CA SER A 249 -2.10 1.82 -31.68
C SER A 249 -1.01 1.69 -30.60
N ILE A 250 0.25 1.94 -30.98
CA ILE A 250 1.38 1.96 -30.04
C ILE A 250 1.13 3.00 -28.94
N ASP A 251 0.49 4.12 -29.29
CA ASP A 251 0.20 5.21 -28.37
C ASP A 251 -0.86 4.82 -27.33
N ASP A 252 -1.84 4.00 -27.70
CA ASP A 252 -2.87 3.53 -26.76
C ASP A 252 -2.28 2.58 -25.71
N VAL A 253 -1.45 1.62 -26.14
CA VAL A 253 -0.74 0.72 -25.23
C VAL A 253 0.22 1.51 -24.33
N ALA A 254 0.93 2.49 -24.89
CA ALA A 254 1.84 3.36 -24.15
C ALA A 254 1.11 4.18 -23.06
N LYS A 255 -0.06 4.74 -23.37
CA LYS A 255 -0.91 5.47 -22.42
C LYS A 255 -1.37 4.58 -21.27
N VAL A 256 -1.91 3.40 -21.58
CA VAL A 256 -2.45 2.46 -20.57
C VAL A 256 -1.35 1.96 -19.61
N MET A 257 -0.17 1.67 -20.15
CA MET A 257 0.96 1.14 -19.39
C MET A 257 1.86 2.22 -18.76
N HIS A 258 1.56 3.50 -19.02
CA HIS A 258 2.38 4.65 -18.61
C HIS A 258 3.86 4.54 -19.05
N VAL A 259 4.07 4.12 -20.29
CA VAL A 259 5.39 4.01 -20.93
C VAL A 259 5.53 5.06 -22.02
N SER A 260 6.76 5.49 -22.33
CA SER A 260 6.99 6.40 -23.45
C SER A 260 6.76 5.68 -24.80
N PRO A 261 5.97 6.26 -25.72
CA PRO A 261 5.64 5.64 -27.00
C PRO A 261 6.88 5.43 -27.87
N PHE A 262 7.85 6.35 -27.80
CA PHE A 262 9.12 6.24 -28.52
C PHE A 262 9.92 5.01 -28.11
N THR A 263 9.94 4.70 -26.81
CA THR A 263 10.66 3.54 -26.29
C THR A 263 9.99 2.23 -26.71
N LEU A 264 8.66 2.20 -26.71
CA LEU A 264 7.90 1.06 -27.17
C LEU A 264 8.13 0.81 -28.67
N LYS A 265 8.11 1.87 -29.49
CA LYS A 265 8.37 1.79 -30.94
C LYS A 265 9.75 1.21 -31.27
N ASP A 266 10.79 1.65 -30.56
CA ASP A 266 12.15 1.10 -30.71
C ASP A 266 12.18 -0.41 -30.40
N TYR A 267 11.44 -0.86 -29.37
CA TYR A 267 11.43 -2.27 -28.98
C TYR A 267 10.62 -3.14 -29.95
N VAL A 268 9.49 -2.61 -30.43
CA VAL A 268 8.68 -3.26 -31.46
C VAL A 268 9.49 -3.45 -32.73
N ASN A 269 10.25 -2.45 -33.16
CA ASN A 269 11.11 -2.56 -34.35
C ASN A 269 12.20 -3.64 -34.22
N LYS A 270 12.65 -3.92 -32.99
CA LYS A 270 13.69 -4.94 -32.72
C LYS A 270 13.16 -6.37 -32.63
N LEU A 271 11.95 -6.55 -32.10
CA LEU A 271 11.38 -7.88 -31.83
C LEU A 271 10.22 -8.29 -32.76
N CYS A 272 9.50 -7.32 -33.31
CA CYS A 272 8.43 -7.51 -34.27
C CYS A 272 8.78 -7.17 -35.74
N PRO A 273 10.04 -7.12 -36.23
CA PRO A 273 10.30 -6.85 -37.64
C PRO A 273 9.90 -8.03 -38.57
N LEU A 274 9.43 -9.15 -38.04
CA LEU A 274 9.22 -10.40 -38.77
C LEU A 274 7.78 -10.73 -39.19
N GLU A 275 6.78 -9.86 -38.96
CA GLU A 275 5.41 -10.10 -39.46
C GLU A 275 5.11 -9.40 -40.81
N HIS A 276 6.02 -8.54 -41.29
CA HIS A 276 5.89 -7.93 -42.62
C HIS A 276 6.18 -8.89 -43.80
N ALA A 277 6.79 -10.05 -43.53
CA ALA A 277 7.15 -11.02 -44.56
C ALA A 277 6.07 -12.08 -44.88
N HIS A 278 4.98 -12.16 -44.10
CA HIS A 278 3.93 -13.18 -44.28
C HIS A 278 2.53 -12.63 -44.60
N ARG A 279 2.38 -11.31 -44.79
CA ARG A 279 1.14 -10.70 -45.32
C ARG A 279 1.30 -10.11 -46.72
N ARG A 280 2.40 -10.44 -47.42
CA ARG A 280 2.65 -10.09 -48.83
C ARG A 280 2.96 -11.36 -49.63
N THR A 281 2.00 -12.27 -49.67
CA THR A 281 1.89 -13.35 -50.67
C THR A 281 0.42 -13.58 -50.92
#